data_AF-J3IT61-F1
#
_entry.id   AF-J3IT61-F1
#
_cell.length_a   1.000
_cell.length_b   1.000
_cell.length_c   1.000
_cell.angle_alpha   90.00
_cell.angle_beta   90.00
_cell.angle_gamma   90.00
#
_symmetry.space_group_name_H-M   'P 1'
#
loop_
_entity.id
_entity.type
_entity.pdbx_description
1 polymer ?
#
loop_
_entity_poly.entity_id
_entity_poly.type
_entity_poly.pdbx_seq_one_letter_code
_entity_poly.pdbx_strand_id
1 'polypeptide(L)'
;MRETVVIAQDGSLLVAYVVPNDASLLEADDARRNELFQRCKEHLAQNVPDYMVPLHWVLLAKMPVSPNGKLERKALPKFDASQAQQAFVAPASELEQQVAAIWQEVLQLERIGLNDNFFELGGHSLLAVTVVSRLQLELGLKLTPQLIFQHPVLGDFVSQLDAADEQVDMLKLSKLESLLDEMEEA
;
A
#
# COMPACT_ATOMS: atom_id res chain seq x y z
N MET A 1 -13.66 -21.33 -7.13
CA MET A 1 -14.48 -20.29 -6.47
C MET A 1 -15.90 -20.46 -6.93
N ARG A 2 -16.88 -20.22 -6.04
CA ARG A 2 -18.30 -20.39 -6.37
C ARG A 2 -18.90 -19.09 -6.87
N GLU A 3 -18.67 -18.02 -6.11
CA GLU A 3 -19.18 -16.68 -6.37
C GLU A 3 -18.12 -15.67 -5.91
N THR A 4 -17.92 -14.59 -6.68
CA THR A 4 -16.99 -13.51 -6.33
C THR A 4 -17.57 -12.18 -6.78
N VAL A 5 -17.44 -11.15 -5.94
CA VAL A 5 -17.73 -9.77 -6.32
C VAL A 5 -16.65 -8.83 -5.79
N VAL A 6 -16.19 -7.91 -6.64
CA VAL A 6 -15.30 -6.83 -6.24
C VAL A 6 -16.12 -5.55 -6.11
N ILE A 7 -16.03 -4.89 -4.96
CA ILE A 7 -16.74 -3.64 -4.67
C ILE A 7 -15.72 -2.60 -4.22
N ALA A 8 -15.87 -1.38 -4.75
CA ALA A 8 -15.18 -0.21 -4.22
C ALA A 8 -15.89 0.23 -2.91
N GLN A 9 -15.23 0.08 -1.77
CA GLN A 9 -15.65 0.64 -0.50
C GLN A 9 -15.11 2.08 -0.39
N ASP A 10 -15.94 2.99 0.12
CA ASP A 10 -15.63 4.41 0.32
C ASP A 10 -15.10 5.15 -0.94
N GLY A 11 -15.42 4.61 -2.13
CA GLY A 11 -15.16 5.23 -3.43
C GLY A 11 -13.80 4.91 -4.05
N SER A 12 -12.87 4.28 -3.32
CA SER A 12 -11.49 4.05 -3.77
C SER A 12 -10.91 2.70 -3.40
N LEU A 13 -11.38 2.05 -2.33
CA LEU A 13 -10.80 0.81 -1.82
C LEU A 13 -11.46 -0.42 -2.46
N LEU A 14 -10.72 -1.18 -3.29
CA LEU A 14 -11.25 -2.40 -3.88
C LEU A 14 -11.19 -3.58 -2.90
N VAL A 15 -12.37 -4.02 -2.47
CA VAL A 15 -12.56 -5.20 -1.63
C VAL A 15 -13.23 -6.31 -2.43
N ALA A 16 -12.58 -7.47 -2.48
CA ALA A 16 -13.13 -8.70 -3.05
C ALA A 16 -13.84 -9.52 -1.97
N TYR A 17 -15.13 -9.77 -2.20
CA TYR A 17 -15.90 -10.72 -1.40
C TYR A 17 -15.99 -12.04 -2.16
N VAL A 18 -15.62 -13.13 -1.50
CA VAL A 18 -15.45 -14.44 -2.13
C VAL A 18 -16.23 -15.48 -1.36
N VAL A 19 -17.03 -16.28 -2.08
CA VAL A 19 -17.60 -17.53 -1.56
C VAL A 19 -16.77 -18.70 -2.12
N PRO A 20 -15.97 -19.39 -1.28
CA PRO A 20 -15.17 -20.51 -1.74
C PRO A 20 -16.06 -21.72 -2.10
N ASN A 21 -15.56 -22.58 -2.99
CA ASN A 21 -16.22 -23.88 -3.25
C ASN A 21 -16.02 -24.83 -2.06
N ASP A 22 -14.86 -24.73 -1.42
CA ASP A 22 -14.50 -25.50 -0.24
C ASP A 22 -14.78 -24.67 1.00
N ALA A 23 -15.79 -25.08 1.77
CA ALA A 23 -16.20 -24.39 2.99
C ALA A 23 -15.13 -24.47 4.09
N SER A 24 -14.19 -25.42 4.03
CA SER A 24 -13.11 -25.50 5.03
C SER A 24 -12.17 -24.30 4.98
N LEU A 25 -12.18 -23.53 3.89
CA LEU A 25 -11.38 -22.30 3.76
C LEU A 25 -11.87 -21.16 4.65
N LEU A 26 -13.12 -21.21 5.11
CA LEU A 26 -13.65 -20.22 6.06
C LEU A 26 -12.98 -20.35 7.43
N GLU A 27 -12.68 -21.58 7.82
CA GLU A 27 -12.05 -21.96 9.09
C GLU A 27 -10.55 -22.24 8.96
N ALA A 28 -9.97 -21.99 7.78
CA ALA A 28 -8.55 -22.21 7.53
C ALA A 28 -7.70 -21.15 8.23
N ASP A 29 -6.46 -21.51 8.52
CA ASP A 29 -5.46 -20.57 9.01
C ASP A 29 -5.15 -19.46 7.98
N ASP A 30 -4.51 -18.41 8.45
CA ASP A 30 -4.15 -17.26 7.62
C ASP A 30 -3.23 -17.64 6.46
N ALA A 31 -2.32 -18.59 6.66
CA ALA A 31 -1.39 -19.03 5.64
C ALA A 31 -2.12 -19.60 4.41
N ARG A 32 -3.08 -20.49 4.64
CA ARG A 32 -3.86 -21.11 3.55
C ARG A 32 -4.83 -20.14 2.90
N ARG A 33 -5.40 -19.20 3.66
CA ARG A 33 -6.23 -18.12 3.09
C ARG A 33 -5.40 -17.18 2.22
N ASN A 34 -4.21 -16.79 2.67
CA ASN A 34 -3.29 -15.94 1.93
C ASN A 34 -2.80 -16.61 0.63
N GLU A 35 -2.52 -17.91 0.65
CA GLU A 35 -2.16 -18.64 -0.57
C GLU A 35 -3.29 -18.58 -1.63
N LEU A 36 -4.54 -18.73 -1.22
CA LEU A 36 -5.69 -18.58 -2.11
C LEU A 36 -5.77 -17.17 -2.69
N PHE A 37 -5.68 -16.14 -1.85
CA PHE A 37 -5.79 -14.75 -2.29
C PHE A 37 -4.64 -14.37 -3.21
N GLN A 38 -3.42 -14.81 -2.93
CA GLN A 38 -2.25 -14.57 -3.76
C GLN A 38 -2.44 -15.14 -5.16
N ARG A 39 -2.90 -16.39 -5.27
CA ARG A 39 -3.20 -17.02 -6.57
C ARG A 39 -4.28 -16.26 -7.34
N CYS A 40 -5.28 -15.72 -6.66
CA CYS A 40 -6.32 -14.92 -7.28
C CYS A 40 -5.84 -13.54 -7.73
N LYS A 41 -4.99 -12.89 -6.92
CA LYS A 41 -4.32 -11.63 -7.25
C LYS A 41 -3.47 -11.79 -8.52
N GLU A 42 -2.63 -12.82 -8.57
CA GLU A 42 -1.80 -13.13 -9.73
C GLU A 42 -2.63 -13.38 -11.00
N HIS A 43 -3.72 -14.13 -10.86
CA HIS A 43 -4.62 -14.37 -11.98
C HIS A 43 -5.31 -13.09 -12.47
N LEU A 44 -5.76 -12.22 -11.55
CA LEU A 44 -6.38 -10.95 -11.91
C LEU A 44 -5.38 -9.99 -12.56
N ALA A 45 -4.16 -9.88 -12.03
CA ALA A 45 -3.12 -9.01 -12.58
C ALA A 45 -2.75 -9.34 -14.05
N GLN A 46 -2.98 -10.57 -14.49
CA GLN A 46 -2.78 -10.97 -15.90
C GLN A 46 -3.91 -10.53 -16.83
N ASN A 47 -5.08 -10.18 -16.27
CA ASN A 47 -6.31 -9.97 -17.03
C ASN A 47 -6.89 -8.56 -16.87
N VAL A 48 -6.52 -7.84 -15.82
CA VAL A 48 -6.96 -6.47 -15.55
C VAL A 48 -5.76 -5.61 -15.17
N PRO A 49 -5.82 -4.29 -15.40
CA PRO A 49 -4.80 -3.37 -14.90
C PRO A 49 -4.62 -3.50 -13.38
N ASP A 50 -3.40 -3.26 -12.88
CA ASP A 50 -3.05 -3.43 -11.47
C ASP A 50 -3.99 -2.67 -10.51
N TYR A 51 -4.45 -1.48 -10.90
CA TYR A 51 -5.38 -0.66 -10.11
C TYR A 51 -6.79 -1.25 -10.00
N MET A 52 -7.13 -2.29 -10.77
CA MET A 52 -8.39 -3.03 -10.68
C MET A 52 -8.25 -4.32 -9.87
N VAL A 53 -7.03 -4.67 -9.45
CA VAL A 53 -6.77 -5.85 -8.63
C VAL A 53 -7.09 -5.49 -7.16
N PRO A 54 -7.99 -6.22 -6.50
CA PRO A 54 -8.38 -5.95 -5.13
C PRO A 54 -7.23 -6.26 -4.18
N LEU A 55 -7.03 -5.35 -3.22
CA LEU A 55 -6.02 -5.48 -2.17
C LEU A 55 -6.57 -6.19 -0.94
N HIS A 56 -7.89 -6.19 -0.78
CA HIS A 56 -8.56 -6.82 0.36
C HIS A 56 -9.49 -7.92 -0.08
N TRP A 57 -9.49 -8.98 0.71
CA TRP A 57 -10.23 -10.20 0.42
C TRP A 57 -11.00 -10.63 1.65
N VAL A 58 -12.32 -10.81 1.50
CA VAL A 58 -13.22 -11.25 2.56
C VAL A 58 -13.89 -12.53 2.13
N LEU A 59 -13.63 -13.62 2.86
CA LEU A 59 -14.35 -14.87 2.65
C LEU A 59 -15.73 -14.80 3.31
N LEU A 60 -16.74 -15.23 2.56
CA LEU A 60 -18.12 -15.32 3.01
C LEU A 60 -18.60 -16.76 2.87
N ALA A 61 -19.40 -17.22 3.83
CA ALA A 61 -20.11 -18.50 3.69
C ALA A 61 -21.12 -18.47 2.53
N LYS A 62 -21.71 -17.30 2.27
CA LYS A 62 -22.69 -17.07 1.21
C LYS A 62 -22.78 -15.59 0.88
N MET A 63 -23.06 -15.25 -0.39
CA MET A 63 -23.37 -13.87 -0.76
C MET A 63 -24.71 -13.39 -0.19
N PRO A 64 -24.75 -12.18 0.39
CA PRO A 64 -26.00 -11.56 0.78
C PRO A 64 -26.77 -11.13 -0.49
N VAL A 65 -27.99 -11.65 -0.64
CA VAL A 65 -28.85 -11.33 -1.78
C VAL A 65 -30.23 -10.92 -1.26
N SER A 66 -30.82 -9.94 -1.91
CA SER A 66 -32.22 -9.57 -1.72
C SER A 66 -33.15 -10.74 -2.06
N PRO A 67 -34.43 -10.71 -1.64
CA PRO A 67 -35.43 -11.73 -2.02
C PRO A 67 -35.56 -11.95 -3.54
N ASN A 68 -35.21 -10.95 -4.34
CA ASN A 68 -35.21 -11.02 -5.81
C ASN A 68 -33.90 -11.56 -6.40
N GLY A 69 -32.98 -12.08 -5.58
CA GLY A 69 -31.72 -12.67 -6.00
C GLY A 69 -30.62 -11.67 -6.40
N LYS A 70 -30.86 -10.36 -6.26
CA LYS A 70 -29.83 -9.34 -6.51
C LYS A 70 -28.91 -9.18 -5.31
N LEU A 71 -27.61 -9.01 -5.54
CA LEU A 71 -26.61 -8.72 -4.49
C LEU A 71 -27.04 -7.54 -3.62
N GLU A 72 -27.08 -7.76 -2.31
CA GLU A 72 -27.42 -6.75 -1.33
C GLU A 72 -26.13 -6.11 -0.78
N ARG A 73 -25.58 -5.15 -1.52
CA ARG A 73 -24.27 -4.53 -1.21
C ARG A 73 -24.17 -3.95 0.20
N LYS A 74 -25.28 -3.44 0.76
CA LYS A 74 -25.32 -2.86 2.10
C LYS A 74 -25.19 -3.91 3.22
N ALA A 75 -25.43 -5.17 2.91
CA ALA A 75 -25.31 -6.29 3.83
C ALA A 75 -23.93 -6.98 3.74
N LEU A 76 -23.04 -6.51 2.86
CA LEU A 76 -21.65 -6.97 2.86
C LEU A 76 -20.94 -6.45 4.13
N PRO A 77 -20.18 -7.30 4.85
CA PRO A 77 -19.37 -6.84 5.98
C PRO A 77 -18.41 -5.75 5.52
N LYS A 78 -18.32 -4.64 6.27
CA LYS A 78 -17.30 -3.63 5.95
C LYS A 78 -15.92 -4.20 6.24
N PHE A 79 -14.99 -3.99 5.31
CA PHE A 79 -13.58 -4.24 5.58
C PHE A 79 -13.05 -3.16 6.52
N ASP A 80 -12.40 -3.57 7.60
CA ASP A 80 -11.71 -2.69 8.54
C ASP A 80 -10.21 -2.73 8.22
N ALA A 81 -9.70 -1.66 7.61
CA ALA A 81 -8.30 -1.56 7.20
C ALA A 81 -7.32 -1.61 8.38
N SER A 82 -7.77 -1.33 9.61
CA SER A 82 -6.92 -1.50 10.80
C SER A 82 -6.57 -2.96 11.06
N GLN A 83 -7.39 -3.90 10.59
CA GLN A 83 -7.12 -5.34 10.67
C GLN A 83 -6.18 -5.84 9.56
N ALA A 84 -5.90 -5.02 8.55
CA ALA A 84 -4.95 -5.36 7.48
C ALA A 84 -3.48 -5.22 7.92
N GLN A 85 -3.23 -4.59 9.07
CA GLN A 85 -1.89 -4.39 9.60
C GLN A 85 -1.22 -5.75 9.81
N GLN A 86 -0.08 -5.94 9.14
CA GLN A 86 0.72 -7.14 9.31
C GLN A 86 1.36 -7.17 10.72
N ALA A 87 2.17 -8.19 11.00
CA ALA A 87 2.95 -8.22 12.23
C ALA A 87 3.72 -6.90 12.39
N PHE A 88 3.39 -6.15 13.44
CA PHE A 88 3.91 -4.80 13.64
C PHE A 88 5.42 -4.85 13.87
N VAL A 89 6.15 -4.21 12.95
CA VAL A 89 7.59 -3.93 13.08
C VAL A 89 7.73 -2.42 13.15
N ALA A 90 8.22 -1.93 14.29
CA ALA A 90 8.33 -0.49 14.52
C ALA A 90 9.39 0.15 13.60
N PRO A 91 9.13 1.35 13.06
CA PRO A 91 10.15 2.20 12.47
C PRO A 91 11.33 2.41 13.42
N ALA A 92 12.54 2.11 12.97
CA ALA A 92 13.75 2.14 13.77
C ALA A 92 14.62 3.37 13.46
N SER A 93 14.79 3.72 12.18
CA SER A 93 15.59 4.88 11.77
C SER A 93 14.80 6.19 11.87
N GLU A 94 15.51 7.32 11.92
CA GLU A 94 14.88 8.65 11.96
C GLU A 94 14.02 8.89 10.71
N LEU A 95 14.53 8.51 9.53
CA LEU A 95 13.80 8.62 8.27
C LEU A 95 12.54 7.73 8.26
N GLU A 96 12.66 6.48 8.72
CA GLU A 96 11.50 5.58 8.84
C GLU A 96 10.42 6.16 9.76
N GLN A 97 10.82 6.74 10.90
CA GLN A 97 9.90 7.34 11.87
C GLN A 97 9.19 8.58 11.29
N GLN A 98 9.94 9.45 10.60
CA GLN A 98 9.37 10.64 9.95
C GLN A 98 8.36 10.25 8.85
N VAL A 99 8.73 9.30 8.00
CA VAL A 99 7.85 8.81 6.92
C VAL A 99 6.60 8.14 7.51
N ALA A 100 6.76 7.31 8.55
CA ALA A 100 5.65 6.67 9.24
C ALA A 100 4.70 7.70 9.88
N ALA A 101 5.22 8.77 10.49
CA ALA A 101 4.42 9.84 11.06
C ALA A 101 3.55 10.55 9.99
N ILE A 102 4.13 10.85 8.84
CA ILE A 102 3.39 11.44 7.72
C ILE A 102 2.29 10.49 7.23
N TRP A 103 2.57 9.19 7.14
CA TRP A 103 1.56 8.19 6.76
C TRP A 103 0.44 8.09 7.80
N GLN A 104 0.76 8.07 9.10
CA GLN A 104 -0.21 8.06 10.19
C GLN A 104 -1.18 9.23 10.08
N GLU A 105 -0.68 10.44 9.87
CA GLU A 105 -1.51 11.63 9.75
C GLU A 105 -2.40 11.61 8.50
N VAL A 106 -1.86 11.20 7.36
CA VAL A 106 -2.59 11.20 6.08
C VAL A 106 -3.64 10.08 6.03
N LEU A 107 -3.31 8.90 6.55
CA LEU A 107 -4.21 7.74 6.60
C LEU A 107 -5.14 7.76 7.83
N GLN A 108 -4.92 8.68 8.78
CA GLN A 108 -5.64 8.78 10.06
C GLN A 108 -5.55 7.48 10.88
N LEU A 109 -4.35 6.92 10.96
CA LEU A 109 -4.07 5.68 11.70
C LEU A 109 -3.17 5.97 12.90
N GLU A 110 -3.42 5.28 14.01
CA GLU A 110 -2.63 5.46 15.24
C GLU A 110 -1.20 4.94 15.11
N ARG A 111 -0.98 3.92 14.27
CA ARG A 111 0.33 3.27 14.07
C ARG A 111 0.52 2.84 12.62
N ILE A 112 1.77 2.92 12.16
CA ILE A 112 2.24 2.38 10.88
C ILE A 112 3.55 1.64 11.18
N GLY A 113 3.65 0.39 10.73
CA GLY A 113 4.85 -0.43 10.79
C GLY A 113 5.60 -0.49 9.46
N LEU A 114 6.83 -1.00 9.49
CA LEU A 114 7.69 -1.12 8.30
C LEU A 114 7.09 -2.01 7.19
N ASN A 115 6.33 -3.03 7.57
CA ASN A 115 5.72 -3.98 6.64
C ASN A 115 4.34 -3.55 6.16
N ASP A 116 3.83 -2.40 6.61
CA ASP A 116 2.50 -1.96 6.23
C ASP A 116 2.51 -1.42 4.80
N ASN A 117 1.54 -1.89 4.02
CA ASN A 117 1.34 -1.45 2.65
C ASN A 117 0.36 -0.27 2.60
N PHE A 118 0.78 0.85 2.00
CA PHE A 118 0.04 2.10 1.91
C PHE A 118 -1.41 1.90 1.44
N PHE A 119 -1.58 1.11 0.38
CA PHE A 119 -2.88 0.92 -0.25
C PHE A 119 -3.73 -0.12 0.48
N GLU A 120 -3.11 -1.10 1.16
CA GLU A 120 -3.80 -2.02 2.06
C GLU A 120 -4.32 -1.30 3.32
N LEU A 121 -3.70 -0.18 3.70
CA LEU A 121 -4.18 0.66 4.79
C LEU A 121 -5.27 1.66 4.37
N GLY A 122 -5.81 1.53 3.15
CA GLY A 122 -6.83 2.44 2.61
C GLY A 122 -6.27 3.65 1.86
N GLY A 123 -4.95 3.68 1.63
CA GLY A 123 -4.31 4.68 0.78
C GLY A 123 -4.83 4.63 -0.66
N HIS A 124 -4.85 5.78 -1.32
CA HIS A 124 -5.20 5.91 -2.74
C HIS A 124 -4.44 7.08 -3.38
N SER A 125 -4.60 7.29 -4.69
CA SER A 125 -3.76 8.23 -5.47
C SER A 125 -3.68 9.65 -4.89
N LEU A 126 -4.81 10.21 -4.45
CA LEU A 126 -4.83 11.54 -3.83
C LEU A 126 -4.08 11.58 -2.48
N LEU A 127 -4.21 10.54 -1.67
CA LEU A 127 -3.44 10.42 -0.42
C LEU A 127 -1.95 10.22 -0.72
N ALA A 128 -1.59 9.42 -1.73
CA ALA A 128 -0.20 9.25 -2.15
C ALA A 128 0.42 10.57 -2.61
N VAL A 129 -0.30 11.37 -3.40
CA VAL A 129 0.12 12.73 -3.78
C VAL A 129 0.30 13.62 -2.54
N THR A 130 -0.56 13.49 -1.56
CA THR A 130 -0.51 14.28 -0.31
C THR A 130 0.72 13.89 0.53
N VAL A 131 0.97 12.59 0.72
CA VAL A 131 2.18 12.07 1.38
C VAL A 131 3.43 12.57 0.69
N VAL A 132 3.53 12.41 -0.63
CA VAL A 132 4.70 12.85 -1.39
C VAL A 132 4.91 14.36 -1.22
N SER A 133 3.86 15.17 -1.36
CA SER A 133 3.99 16.62 -1.20
C SER A 133 4.51 17.02 0.18
N ARG A 134 4.08 16.34 1.25
CA ARG A 134 4.57 16.57 2.62
C ARG A 134 6.03 16.15 2.79
N LEU A 135 6.38 14.95 2.31
CA LEU A 135 7.76 14.46 2.34
C LEU A 135 8.73 15.39 1.60
N GLN A 136 8.33 15.92 0.44
CA GLN A 136 9.16 16.88 -0.29
C GLN A 136 9.39 18.18 0.49
N LEU A 137 8.39 18.65 1.25
CA LEU A 137 8.51 19.85 2.07
C LEU A 137 9.36 19.62 3.32
N GLU A 138 9.21 18.46 3.97
CA GLU A 138 9.90 18.16 5.23
C GLU A 138 11.34 17.66 5.02
N LEU A 139 11.58 16.87 3.98
CA LEU A 139 12.88 16.25 3.70
C LEU A 139 13.67 16.97 2.61
N GLY A 140 13.05 17.90 1.87
CA GLY A 140 13.70 18.61 0.76
C GLY A 140 13.98 17.73 -0.47
N LEU A 141 13.42 16.53 -0.52
CA LEU A 141 13.62 15.57 -1.61
C LEU A 141 12.76 15.87 -2.84
N LYS A 142 13.20 15.43 -4.02
CA LYS A 142 12.39 15.45 -5.24
C LYS A 142 11.76 14.08 -5.45
N LEU A 143 10.50 13.96 -5.05
CA LEU A 143 9.77 12.70 -5.08
C LEU A 143 8.62 12.76 -6.08
N THR A 144 8.27 11.62 -6.65
CA THR A 144 7.09 11.47 -7.50
C THR A 144 6.09 10.54 -6.82
N PRO A 145 4.76 10.76 -6.99
CA PRO A 145 3.76 9.84 -6.48
C PRO A 145 3.96 8.39 -6.93
N GLN A 146 4.55 8.19 -8.13
CA GLN A 146 4.87 6.88 -8.67
C GLN A 146 5.75 6.03 -7.76
N LEU A 147 6.60 6.64 -6.92
CA LEU A 147 7.48 5.90 -6.02
C LEU A 147 6.69 5.06 -5.00
N ILE A 148 5.60 5.61 -4.45
CA ILE A 148 4.71 4.87 -3.52
C ILE A 148 4.00 3.72 -4.25
N PHE A 149 3.66 3.90 -5.53
CA PHE A 149 3.02 2.81 -6.31
C PHE A 149 4.00 1.66 -6.61
N GLN A 150 5.26 1.97 -6.85
CA GLN A 150 6.31 0.98 -7.11
C GLN A 150 6.75 0.28 -5.82
N HIS A 151 6.79 1.02 -4.72
CA HIS A 151 7.21 0.56 -3.40
C HIS A 151 6.14 0.92 -2.38
N PRO A 152 5.04 0.15 -2.31
CA PRO A 152 3.90 0.49 -1.46
C PRO A 152 4.10 0.11 0.01
N VAL A 153 5.11 -0.69 0.32
CA VAL A 153 5.47 -1.09 1.69
C VAL A 153 6.38 -0.03 2.29
N LEU A 154 6.10 0.43 3.52
CA LEU A 154 6.81 1.56 4.12
C LEU A 154 8.34 1.36 4.15
N GLY A 155 8.82 0.20 4.57
CA GLY A 155 10.26 -0.10 4.62
C GLY A 155 10.93 -0.06 3.24
N ASP A 156 10.28 -0.64 2.23
CA ASP A 156 10.78 -0.62 0.84
C ASP A 156 10.78 0.80 0.28
N PHE A 157 9.72 1.57 0.56
CA PHE A 157 9.59 2.96 0.15
C PHE A 157 10.72 3.82 0.74
N VAL A 158 10.93 3.72 2.06
CA VAL A 158 11.99 4.45 2.77
C VAL A 158 13.37 4.09 2.21
N SER A 159 13.62 2.81 1.93
CA SER A 159 14.90 2.36 1.35
C SER A 159 15.19 3.02 -0.02
N GLN A 160 14.16 3.31 -0.82
CA GLN A 160 14.34 4.05 -2.08
C GLN A 160 14.59 5.54 -1.89
N LEU A 161 14.07 6.13 -0.80
CA LEU A 161 14.36 7.52 -0.46
C LEU A 161 15.83 7.69 -0.06
N ASP A 162 16.33 6.78 0.76
CA ASP A 162 17.71 6.79 1.27
C ASP A 162 18.71 6.68 0.11
N ALA A 163 18.48 5.75 -0.81
CA ALA A 163 19.28 5.59 -2.02
C ALA A 163 19.23 6.82 -2.95
N ALA A 164 18.11 7.55 -2.99
CA ALA A 164 17.98 8.77 -3.78
C ALA A 164 18.70 9.96 -3.13
N ASP A 165 18.70 10.05 -1.81
CA ASP A 165 19.37 11.13 -1.06
C ASP A 165 20.89 10.97 -1.12
N GLU A 166 21.41 9.76 -0.94
CA GLU A 166 22.84 9.46 -1.09
C GLU A 166 23.37 9.84 -2.49
N GLN A 167 22.59 9.55 -3.54
CA GLN A 167 22.96 9.94 -4.92
C GLN A 167 23.00 11.46 -5.10
N VAL A 168 22.04 12.18 -4.50
CA VAL A 168 21.98 13.65 -4.59
C VAL A 168 23.16 14.28 -3.85
N ASP A 169 23.52 13.77 -2.68
CA ASP A 169 24.65 14.28 -1.90
C ASP A 169 26.00 13.96 -2.56
N MET A 170 26.18 12.76 -3.14
CA MET A 170 27.37 12.43 -3.92
C MET A 170 27.55 13.36 -5.14
N LEU A 171 26.46 13.68 -5.86
CA LEU A 171 26.48 14.61 -6.99
C LEU A 171 26.84 16.03 -6.55
N LYS A 172 26.29 16.53 -5.43
CA LYS A 172 26.66 17.84 -4.87
C LYS A 172 28.14 17.89 -4.51
N LEU A 173 28.66 16.84 -3.86
CA LEU A 173 30.06 16.77 -3.44
C LEU A 173 31.00 16.81 -4.66
N SER A 174 30.75 15.97 -5.67
CA SER A 174 31.57 15.95 -6.90
C SER A 174 31.56 17.28 -7.65
N LYS A 175 30.43 17.99 -7.63
CA LYS A 175 30.30 19.30 -8.29
C LYS A 175 30.98 20.41 -7.50
N LEU A 176 30.99 20.30 -6.18
CA LEU A 176 31.73 21.22 -5.32
C LEU A 176 33.25 21.03 -5.51
N GLU A 177 33.70 19.77 -5.54
CA GLU A 177 35.11 19.43 -5.81
C GLU A 177 35.57 19.97 -7.17
N SER A 178 34.79 19.78 -8.24
CA SER A 178 35.14 20.32 -9.56
C SER A 178 35.23 21.85 -9.59
N LEU A 179 34.36 22.54 -8.82
CA LEU A 179 34.38 24.00 -8.74
C LEU A 179 35.58 24.53 -7.93
N LEU A 180 36.02 23.77 -6.93
CA LEU A 180 37.21 24.12 -6.13
C LEU A 180 38.49 23.93 -6.96
N ASP A 181 38.58 22.85 -7.74
CA ASP A 181 39.72 22.60 -8.64
C ASP A 181 39.84 23.70 -9.71
N GLU A 182 38.73 24.14 -10.31
CA GLU A 182 38.70 25.25 -11.29
C GLU A 182 39.17 26.59 -10.69
N MET A 183 38.98 26.80 -9.38
CA MET A 183 39.41 28.02 -8.69
C MET A 183 40.88 28.00 -8.25
N GLU A 184 41.49 26.82 -8.06
CA GLU A 184 42.92 26.70 -7.75
C GLU A 184 43.82 26.83 -8.99
N GLU A 185 43.28 26.61 -10.19
CA GLU A 185 44.01 26.75 -11.46
C GLU A 185 43.97 28.17 -12.08
N ALA A 186 43.26 29.13 -11.46
CA ALA A 186 43.06 30.50 -11.95
C ALA A 186 43.86 31.57 -11.17
#